data_AF-A0AAV6Z1L3-F1
#
_entry.id   AF-A0AAV6Z1L3-F1
#
_cell.length_a   1.000
_cell.length_b   1.000
_cell.length_c   1.000
_cell.angle_alpha   90.00
_cell.angle_beta   90.00
_cell.angle_gamma   90.00
#
_symmetry.space_group_name_H-M   'P 1'
#
loop_
_entity.id
_entity.type
_entity.pdbx_description
1 polymer ?
#
loop_
_entity_poly.entity_id
_entity_poly.type
_entity_poly.pdbx_seq_one_letter_code
_entity_poly.pdbx_strand_id
1 'polypeptide(L)'
;QDNHLEKFLTLCHALEGPVTFPIRVLDQKITESSLEHDLKLSLIQLSSSRLEPLVLFLHLVLDKLFHLTVQPMMIGGQTVTFSQYTFESVVSIVSSLHNSKDLSKDQHGRNCLLASYVYYVFRLPEVQKDMYVAGGNMTDVRYNTVGRTSAASVGSKLAQTRTMSSSNPDIAGIQSADDEVKSIMSSKVSGRSSNRMSFFIESSNDTMGSTRPSGRKHFHEELALQMVVSTNMVRENVFKYVWFFFELLVKSMAQYVHIVDKQEVTRRSRFSNRFKDDISTIVNVVTSEIGALLSKPAK
;
A
#
# COMPACT_ATOMS: atom_id res chain seq x y z
N GLN A 1 -28.53 -9.01 -5.92
CA GLN A 1 -27.60 -7.87 -6.12
C GLN A 1 -27.50 -7.11 -4.80
N ASP A 2 -26.35 -6.55 -4.45
CA ASP A 2 -26.17 -5.82 -3.19
C ASP A 2 -26.20 -4.31 -3.44
N ASN A 3 -27.26 -3.64 -2.97
CA ASN A 3 -27.52 -2.23 -3.31
C ASN A 3 -26.47 -1.28 -2.73
N HIS A 4 -25.91 -1.58 -1.55
CA HIS A 4 -24.93 -0.72 -0.89
C HIS A 4 -23.58 -0.78 -1.62
N LEU A 5 -23.15 -2.00 -1.94
CA LEU A 5 -21.92 -2.24 -2.67
C LEU A 5 -21.98 -1.65 -4.09
N GLU A 6 -23.10 -1.85 -4.79
CA GLU A 6 -23.30 -1.32 -6.14
C GLU A 6 -23.32 0.22 -6.14
N LYS A 7 -24.02 0.86 -5.19
CA LYS A 7 -24.04 2.32 -5.07
C LYS A 7 -22.61 2.86 -4.88
N PHE A 8 -21.85 2.28 -3.95
CA PHE A 8 -20.46 2.69 -3.70
C PHE A 8 -19.55 2.53 -4.93
N LEU A 9 -19.57 1.36 -5.56
CA LEU A 9 -18.71 1.08 -6.71
C LEU A 9 -19.05 1.95 -7.92
N THR A 10 -20.35 2.19 -8.18
CA THR A 10 -20.81 3.06 -9.27
C THR A 10 -20.37 4.50 -9.04
N LEU A 11 -20.50 5.00 -7.80
CA LEU A 11 -20.05 6.33 -7.42
C LEU A 11 -18.53 6.48 -7.59
N CYS A 12 -17.73 5.52 -7.11
CA CYS A 12 -16.28 5.58 -7.29
C CYS A 12 -15.89 5.56 -8.77
N HIS A 13 -16.53 4.69 -9.56
CA HIS A 13 -16.26 4.59 -10.99
C HIS A 13 -16.58 5.88 -11.74
N ALA A 14 -17.69 6.55 -11.42
CA ALA A 14 -18.05 7.82 -12.01
C ALA A 14 -17.03 8.95 -11.70
N LEU A 15 -16.21 8.78 -10.65
CA LEU A 15 -15.23 9.76 -10.18
C LEU A 15 -13.80 9.46 -10.64
N GLU A 16 -13.56 8.33 -11.31
CA GLU A 16 -12.25 7.95 -11.86
C GLU A 16 -11.93 8.65 -13.18
N GLY A 17 -12.93 9.23 -13.85
CA GLY A 17 -12.80 9.93 -15.13
C GLY A 17 -13.38 11.34 -15.11
N PRO A 18 -13.50 12.00 -16.28
CA PRO A 18 -14.18 13.28 -16.39
C PRO A 18 -15.66 13.13 -15.99
N VAL A 19 -16.02 13.70 -14.85
CA VAL A 19 -17.36 13.57 -14.28
C VAL A 19 -18.36 14.33 -15.14
N THR A 20 -19.34 13.63 -15.69
CA THR A 20 -20.45 14.23 -16.45
C THR A 20 -21.73 14.11 -15.63
N PHE A 21 -22.22 15.23 -15.11
CA PHE A 21 -23.43 15.25 -14.30
C PHE A 21 -24.71 15.30 -15.18
N PRO A 22 -25.84 14.74 -14.71
CA PRO A 22 -26.03 14.03 -13.44
C PRO A 22 -25.54 12.58 -13.51
N ILE A 23 -24.93 12.08 -12.42
CA ILE A 23 -24.55 10.67 -12.32
C ILE A 23 -25.83 9.87 -12.03
N ARG A 24 -26.13 8.88 -12.87
CA ARG A 24 -27.24 7.95 -12.62
C ARG A 24 -26.71 6.72 -11.89
N VAL A 25 -27.19 6.50 -10.67
CA VAL A 25 -26.84 5.33 -9.87
C VAL A 25 -28.14 4.63 -9.50
N LEU A 26 -28.31 3.39 -9.97
CA LEU A 26 -29.59 2.69 -9.90
C LEU A 26 -30.70 3.58 -10.52
N ASP A 27 -31.70 3.96 -9.72
CA ASP A 27 -32.82 4.84 -10.11
C ASP A 27 -32.66 6.30 -9.62
N GLN A 28 -31.55 6.64 -8.96
CA GLN A 28 -31.32 7.97 -8.40
C GLN A 28 -30.43 8.83 -9.32
N LYS A 29 -30.82 10.09 -9.50
CA LYS A 29 -30.00 11.11 -10.17
C LYS A 29 -29.21 11.88 -9.11
N ILE A 30 -27.89 11.76 -9.16
CA ILE A 30 -26.96 12.41 -8.25
C ILE A 30 -26.43 13.67 -8.95
N THR A 31 -26.64 14.81 -8.31
CA THR A 31 -26.14 16.11 -8.77
C THR A 31 -24.78 16.40 -8.15
N GLU A 32 -24.04 17.35 -8.70
CA GLU A 32 -22.75 17.78 -8.13
C GLU A 32 -22.89 18.24 -6.68
N SER A 33 -23.99 18.93 -6.36
CA SER A 33 -24.28 19.44 -5.02
C SER A 33 -24.61 18.35 -4.00
N SER A 34 -25.11 17.18 -4.43
CA SER A 34 -25.45 16.06 -3.53
C SER A 34 -24.35 15.00 -3.47
N LEU A 35 -23.42 15.00 -4.44
CA LEU A 35 -22.39 13.98 -4.60
C LEU A 35 -21.58 13.73 -3.32
N GLU A 36 -21.12 14.78 -2.66
CA GLU A 36 -20.34 14.65 -1.42
C GLU A 36 -21.13 13.90 -0.35
N HIS A 37 -22.40 14.29 -0.15
CA HIS A 37 -23.28 13.67 0.83
C HIS A 37 -23.58 12.22 0.47
N ASP A 38 -23.91 11.96 -0.79
CA ASP A 38 -24.19 10.61 -1.30
C ASP A 38 -22.98 9.68 -1.19
N LEU A 39 -21.78 10.17 -1.47
CA LEU A 39 -20.55 9.40 -1.34
C LEU A 39 -20.24 9.10 0.13
N LYS A 40 -20.36 10.09 1.03
CA LYS A 40 -20.22 9.89 2.49
C LYS A 40 -21.19 8.82 3.01
N LEU A 41 -22.46 8.90 2.61
CA LEU A 41 -23.45 7.90 2.98
C LEU A 41 -23.10 6.52 2.43
N SER A 42 -22.68 6.42 1.17
CA SER A 42 -22.30 5.14 0.57
C SER A 42 -21.13 4.48 1.30
N LEU A 43 -20.13 5.26 1.75
CA LEU A 43 -19.00 4.79 2.55
C LEU A 43 -19.47 4.18 3.87
N ILE A 44 -20.33 4.88 4.61
CA ILE A 44 -20.85 4.41 5.90
C ILE A 44 -21.68 3.12 5.72
N GLN A 45 -22.49 3.07 4.66
CA GLN A 45 -23.39 1.95 4.36
C GLN A 45 -22.66 0.68 3.89
N LEU A 46 -21.38 0.74 3.51
CA LEU A 46 -20.61 -0.44 3.13
C LEU A 46 -20.59 -1.52 4.23
N SER A 47 -20.62 -1.11 5.50
CA SER A 47 -20.70 -2.00 6.66
C SER A 47 -21.97 -2.86 6.69
N SER A 48 -23.04 -2.42 6.01
CA SER A 48 -24.34 -3.10 5.92
C SER A 48 -24.48 -3.97 4.67
N SER A 49 -23.43 -4.08 3.85
CA SER A 49 -23.42 -4.94 2.66
C SER A 49 -23.49 -6.41 3.06
N ARG A 50 -24.15 -7.23 2.24
CA ARG A 50 -24.17 -8.68 2.42
C ARG A 50 -22.76 -9.25 2.34
N LEU A 51 -22.45 -10.20 3.22
CA LEU A 51 -21.12 -10.78 3.37
C LEU A 51 -20.59 -11.40 2.07
N GLU A 52 -21.40 -12.21 1.39
CA GLU A 52 -21.00 -12.93 0.18
C GLU A 52 -20.56 -11.98 -0.96
N PRO A 53 -21.36 -10.98 -1.39
CA PRO A 53 -20.90 -9.96 -2.33
C PRO A 53 -19.66 -9.19 -1.86
N LEU A 54 -19.60 -8.83 -0.58
CA LEU A 54 -18.47 -8.10 -0.02
C LEU A 54 -17.17 -8.91 -0.11
N VAL A 55 -17.22 -10.22 0.14
CA VAL A 55 -16.07 -11.13 0.01
C VAL A 55 -15.62 -11.25 -1.44
N LEU A 56 -16.56 -11.41 -2.39
CA LEU A 56 -16.24 -11.53 -3.82
C LEU A 56 -15.54 -10.29 -4.38
N PHE A 57 -16.00 -9.10 -3.97
CA PHE A 57 -15.46 -7.82 -4.45
C PHE A 57 -14.52 -7.13 -3.46
N LEU A 58 -14.05 -7.84 -2.42
CA LEU A 58 -13.30 -7.23 -1.32
C LEU A 58 -12.08 -6.43 -1.80
N HIS A 59 -11.30 -7.03 -2.70
CA HIS A 59 -10.11 -6.41 -3.27
C HIS A 59 -10.44 -5.08 -3.95
N LEU A 60 -11.49 -5.05 -4.77
CA LEU A 60 -11.94 -3.85 -5.46
C LEU A 60 -12.44 -2.78 -4.46
N VAL A 61 -13.22 -3.18 -3.46
CA VAL A 61 -13.74 -2.27 -2.43
C VAL A 61 -12.60 -1.63 -1.65
N LEU A 62 -11.67 -2.43 -1.14
CA LEU A 62 -10.53 -1.93 -0.37
C LEU A 62 -9.61 -1.05 -1.24
N ASP A 63 -9.41 -1.40 -2.51
CA ASP A 63 -8.65 -0.55 -3.44
C ASP A 63 -9.31 0.82 -3.62
N LYS A 64 -10.64 0.88 -3.84
CA LYS A 64 -11.36 2.16 -3.95
C LYS A 64 -11.33 2.95 -2.65
N LEU A 65 -11.48 2.30 -1.50
CA LEU A 65 -11.38 2.95 -0.20
C LEU A 65 -9.99 3.56 0.01
N PHE A 66 -8.92 2.80 -0.25
CA PHE A 66 -7.55 3.28 -0.10
C PHE A 66 -7.21 4.40 -1.08
N HIS A 67 -7.75 4.36 -2.29
CA HIS A 67 -7.63 5.43 -3.27
C HIS A 67 -8.28 6.72 -2.75
N LEU A 68 -9.52 6.66 -2.27
CA LEU A 68 -10.23 7.80 -1.68
C LEU A 68 -9.56 8.32 -0.40
N THR A 69 -8.80 7.49 0.32
CA THR A 69 -8.01 7.92 1.48
C THR A 69 -6.90 8.89 1.07
N VAL A 70 -6.18 8.60 -0.02
CA VAL A 70 -5.00 9.37 -0.45
C VAL A 70 -5.28 10.47 -1.47
N GLN A 71 -6.43 10.41 -2.14
CA GLN A 71 -6.80 11.34 -3.19
C GLN A 71 -7.94 12.25 -2.70
N PRO A 72 -7.62 13.48 -2.26
CA PRO A 72 -8.63 14.51 -2.07
C PRO A 72 -9.37 14.75 -3.39
N MET A 73 -10.69 14.91 -3.30
CA MET A 73 -11.54 15.12 -4.47
C MET A 73 -11.82 16.61 -4.66
N MET A 74 -12.00 17.04 -5.90
CA MET A 74 -12.48 18.38 -6.21
C MET A 74 -13.98 18.30 -6.56
N ILE A 75 -14.83 18.89 -5.73
CA ILE A 75 -16.29 18.98 -5.96
C ILE A 75 -16.66 20.46 -5.87
N GLY A 76 -17.28 21.03 -6.92
CA GLY A 76 -17.68 22.45 -6.92
C GLY A 76 -16.53 23.44 -6.66
N GLY A 77 -15.30 23.10 -7.04
CA GLY A 77 -14.10 23.91 -6.78
C GLY A 77 -13.54 23.82 -5.36
N GLN A 78 -14.15 23.03 -4.47
CA GLN A 78 -13.66 22.75 -3.12
C GLN A 78 -12.96 21.40 -3.03
N THR A 79 -11.89 21.34 -2.24
CA THR A 79 -11.20 20.07 -1.94
C THR A 79 -11.89 19.37 -0.79
N VAL A 80 -12.47 18.21 -1.05
CA VAL A 80 -13.16 17.37 -0.06
C VAL A 80 -12.29 16.16 0.25
N THR A 81 -12.10 15.87 1.54
CA THR A 81 -11.36 14.69 2.00
C THR A 81 -12.31 13.65 2.57
N PHE A 82 -12.24 12.43 2.04
CA PHE A 82 -13.03 11.29 2.52
C PHE A 82 -12.23 10.36 3.45
N SER A 83 -10.97 10.73 3.79
CA SER A 83 -10.02 9.87 4.51
C SER A 83 -10.59 9.29 5.81
N GLN A 84 -11.27 10.09 6.64
CA GLN A 84 -11.91 9.60 7.87
C GLN A 84 -13.01 8.57 7.56
N TYR A 85 -13.96 8.91 6.69
CA TYR A 85 -15.06 8.00 6.32
C TYR A 85 -14.52 6.69 5.72
N THR A 86 -13.52 6.77 4.83
CA THR A 86 -12.89 5.58 4.25
C THR A 86 -12.22 4.71 5.30
N PHE A 87 -11.54 5.32 6.27
CA PHE A 87 -10.88 4.60 7.35
C PHE A 87 -11.91 3.89 8.25
N GLU A 88 -12.97 4.58 8.67
CA GLU A 88 -14.04 3.98 9.47
C GLU A 88 -14.74 2.83 8.72
N SER A 89 -14.96 2.97 7.41
CA SER A 89 -15.49 1.90 6.56
C SER A 89 -14.56 0.68 6.51
N VAL A 90 -13.24 0.88 6.34
CA VAL A 90 -12.26 -0.21 6.36
C VAL A 90 -12.27 -0.92 7.70
N VAL A 91 -12.27 -0.18 8.81
CA VAL A 91 -12.34 -0.75 10.17
C VAL A 91 -13.60 -1.59 10.35
N SER A 92 -14.73 -1.09 9.86
CA SER A 92 -16.03 -1.78 9.93
C SER A 92 -16.05 -3.06 9.09
N ILE A 93 -15.53 -3.02 7.86
CA ILE A 93 -15.38 -4.19 6.97
C ILE A 93 -14.47 -5.23 7.61
N VAL A 94 -13.30 -4.82 8.11
CA VAL A 94 -12.34 -5.72 8.78
C VAL A 94 -12.99 -6.39 9.99
N SER A 95 -13.72 -5.64 10.82
CA SER A 95 -14.42 -6.17 11.98
C SER A 95 -15.53 -7.17 11.58
N SER A 96 -16.33 -6.83 10.56
CA SER A 96 -17.39 -7.69 10.04
C SER A 96 -16.83 -9.00 9.49
N LEU A 97 -15.80 -8.94 8.63
CA LEU A 97 -15.16 -10.13 8.05
C LEU A 97 -14.52 -11.01 9.13
N HIS A 98 -13.84 -10.40 10.11
CA HIS A 98 -13.18 -11.18 11.16
C HIS A 98 -14.17 -11.88 12.12
N ASN A 99 -15.32 -11.26 12.37
CA ASN A 99 -16.36 -11.83 13.23
C ASN A 99 -17.31 -12.78 12.48
N SER A 100 -17.23 -12.86 11.16
CA SER A 100 -18.02 -13.81 10.38
C SER A 100 -17.65 -15.25 10.72
N LYS A 101 -18.66 -16.11 10.88
CA LYS A 101 -18.51 -17.55 11.15
C LYS A 101 -18.17 -18.35 9.89
N ASP A 102 -18.51 -17.82 8.72
CA ASP A 102 -18.34 -18.51 7.43
C ASP A 102 -16.91 -18.38 6.87
N LEU A 103 -16.09 -17.50 7.47
CA LEU A 103 -14.73 -17.23 7.03
C LEU A 103 -13.70 -17.92 7.95
N SER A 104 -12.73 -18.59 7.32
CA SER A 104 -11.68 -19.30 8.05
C SER A 104 -10.67 -18.36 8.70
N LYS A 105 -10.07 -18.85 9.79
CA LYS A 105 -8.96 -18.20 10.49
C LYS A 105 -7.71 -19.06 10.41
N ASP A 106 -6.56 -18.41 10.32
CA ASP A 106 -5.27 -19.08 10.34
C ASP A 106 -4.89 -19.52 11.77
N GLN A 107 -3.73 -20.17 11.91
CA GLN A 107 -3.19 -20.62 13.19
C GLN A 107 -2.95 -19.49 14.21
N HIS A 108 -2.87 -18.23 13.75
CA HIS A 108 -2.68 -17.04 14.58
C HIS A 108 -4.02 -16.34 14.88
N GLY A 109 -5.15 -16.95 14.50
CA GLY A 109 -6.49 -16.39 14.68
C GLY A 109 -6.81 -15.25 13.71
N ARG A 110 -6.00 -15.02 12.67
CA ARG A 110 -6.24 -13.97 11.67
C ARG A 110 -7.20 -14.48 10.60
N ASN A 111 -8.09 -13.63 10.11
CA ASN A 111 -8.99 -14.00 9.02
C ASN A 111 -8.18 -14.27 7.73
N CYS A 112 -8.34 -15.44 7.14
CA CYS A 112 -7.55 -15.90 5.99
C CYS A 112 -7.72 -15.02 4.75
N LEU A 113 -8.92 -14.48 4.52
CA LEU A 113 -9.19 -13.60 3.38
C LEU A 113 -8.48 -12.26 3.53
N LEU A 114 -8.56 -11.65 4.72
CA LEU A 114 -7.84 -10.42 5.04
C LEU A 114 -6.32 -10.62 4.95
N ALA A 115 -5.81 -11.73 5.49
CA ALA A 115 -4.39 -12.07 5.41
C ALA A 115 -3.94 -12.23 3.95
N SER A 116 -4.76 -12.89 3.11
CA SER A 116 -4.50 -13.05 1.68
C SER A 116 -4.51 -11.71 0.96
N TYR A 117 -5.48 -10.84 1.23
CA TYR A 117 -5.52 -9.50 0.66
C TYR A 117 -4.26 -8.70 1.00
N VAL A 118 -3.91 -8.64 2.29
CA VAL A 118 -2.71 -7.94 2.75
C VAL A 118 -1.46 -8.53 2.09
N TYR A 119 -1.39 -9.85 1.89
CA TYR A 119 -0.26 -10.50 1.22
C TYR A 119 -0.02 -9.99 -0.21
N TYR A 120 -1.07 -9.63 -0.96
CA TYR A 120 -0.95 -9.15 -2.34
C TYR A 120 -0.93 -7.62 -2.49
N VAL A 121 -1.46 -6.87 -1.54
CA VAL A 121 -1.47 -5.40 -1.59
C VAL A 121 -0.06 -4.81 -1.35
N PHE A 122 0.23 -3.68 -2.00
CA PHE A 122 1.50 -2.94 -1.90
C PHE A 122 2.77 -3.78 -2.17
N ARG A 123 2.66 -4.83 -3.00
CA ARG A 123 3.83 -5.60 -3.42
C ARG A 123 4.78 -4.75 -4.26
N LEU A 124 6.06 -4.82 -3.90
CA LEU A 124 7.16 -4.36 -4.74
C LEU A 124 7.26 -5.29 -5.95
N PRO A 125 7.65 -4.78 -7.15
CA PRO A 125 8.03 -5.65 -8.26
C PRO A 125 9.06 -6.65 -7.74
N GLU A 126 8.70 -7.93 -7.76
CA GLU A 126 9.62 -8.98 -7.38
C GLU A 126 10.72 -8.95 -8.43
N VAL A 127 11.94 -8.59 -8.04
CA VAL A 127 13.10 -8.79 -8.92
C VAL A 127 13.09 -10.29 -9.17
N GLN A 128 12.74 -10.69 -10.39
CA GLN A 128 12.85 -12.08 -10.82
C GLN A 128 14.28 -12.48 -10.47
N LYS A 129 14.44 -13.25 -9.39
CA LYS A 129 15.60 -14.10 -9.26
C LYS A 129 15.37 -15.14 -10.34
N ASP A 130 15.86 -14.84 -11.53
CA ASP A 130 15.99 -15.82 -12.60
C ASP A 130 16.73 -17.02 -12.01
N MET A 131 15.96 -18.03 -11.61
CA MET A 131 16.50 -19.36 -11.35
C MET A 131 16.83 -19.97 -12.71
N TYR A 132 17.92 -19.52 -13.30
CA TYR A 132 18.72 -20.40 -14.15
C TYR A 132 19.52 -21.32 -13.22
N VAL A 133 18.85 -22.36 -12.72
CA VAL A 133 19.55 -23.61 -12.44
C VAL A 133 18.86 -24.67 -13.29
N ALA A 134 19.47 -24.90 -14.46
CA ALA A 134 19.17 -26.05 -15.28
C ALA A 134 19.51 -27.32 -14.50
N GLY A 135 18.53 -28.23 -14.41
CA GLY A 135 18.74 -29.64 -14.10
C GLY A 135 18.81 -30.02 -12.63
N GLY A 136 17.73 -30.64 -12.11
CA GLY A 136 17.78 -31.37 -10.85
C GLY A 136 16.40 -31.72 -10.31
N ASN A 137 16.10 -33.01 -10.26
CA ASN A 137 14.82 -33.62 -9.86
C ASN A 137 14.18 -33.06 -8.58
N MET A 138 12.84 -33.03 -8.62
CA MET A 138 11.94 -32.95 -7.48
C MET A 138 12.24 -34.06 -6.45
N THR A 139 12.62 -33.68 -5.23
CA THR A 139 12.34 -34.44 -4.01
C THR A 139 12.13 -33.51 -2.82
N ASP A 140 11.14 -33.89 -2.02
CA ASP A 140 10.56 -33.32 -0.80
C ASP A 140 11.57 -32.95 0.31
N VAL A 141 11.06 -32.28 1.37
CA VAL A 141 11.53 -32.21 2.79
C VAL A 141 11.61 -30.79 3.38
N ARG A 142 10.48 -30.36 3.96
CA ARG A 142 10.25 -30.03 5.40
C ARG A 142 11.37 -29.37 6.27
N TYR A 143 10.97 -28.22 6.85
CA TYR A 143 11.29 -27.59 8.16
C TYR A 143 12.75 -27.48 8.65
N ASN A 144 13.27 -26.26 8.84
CA ASN A 144 13.52 -25.66 10.18
C ASN A 144 14.38 -24.36 10.17
N THR A 145 13.93 -23.42 11.03
CA THR A 145 14.67 -22.47 11.92
C THR A 145 15.76 -21.51 11.42
N VAL A 146 15.49 -20.21 11.71
CA VAL A 146 16.36 -19.19 12.34
C VAL A 146 17.68 -18.80 11.68
N GLY A 147 17.83 -17.50 11.35
CA GLY A 147 19.16 -16.86 11.29
C GLY A 147 19.19 -15.55 10.50
N ARG A 148 19.33 -14.42 11.21
CA ARG A 148 19.79 -13.14 10.64
C ARG A 148 21.15 -13.35 9.96
N THR A 149 21.42 -12.71 8.81
CA THR A 149 22.71 -12.07 8.48
C THR A 149 22.71 -11.43 7.09
N SER A 150 22.70 -10.10 7.09
CA SER A 150 22.93 -9.22 5.93
C SER A 150 24.45 -9.02 5.70
N ALA A 151 25.20 -10.11 5.49
CA ALA A 151 26.66 -10.04 5.35
C ALA A 151 27.24 -10.68 4.06
N ALA A 152 26.41 -11.26 3.19
CA ALA A 152 26.89 -11.91 1.97
C ALA A 152 27.18 -10.94 0.80
N SER A 153 26.76 -9.67 0.88
CA SER A 153 26.91 -8.72 -0.25
C SER A 153 28.18 -7.87 -0.22
N VAL A 154 29.07 -8.05 0.77
CA VAL A 154 30.34 -7.30 0.86
C VAL A 154 31.53 -8.11 0.32
N GLY A 155 31.40 -9.44 0.18
CA GLY A 155 32.50 -10.31 -0.28
C GLY A 155 32.84 -10.20 -1.77
N SER A 156 31.90 -9.78 -2.63
CA SER A 156 32.12 -9.75 -4.08
C SER A 156 32.87 -8.50 -4.57
N LYS A 157 32.79 -7.38 -3.84
CA LYS A 157 33.51 -6.13 -4.21
C LYS A 157 34.99 -6.11 -3.81
N LEU A 158 35.42 -6.99 -2.90
CA LEU A 158 36.83 -7.12 -2.48
C LEU A 158 37.65 -8.03 -3.41
N ALA A 159 36.99 -8.96 -4.11
CA ALA A 159 37.65 -9.86 -5.07
C ALA A 159 38.00 -9.14 -6.39
N GLN A 160 37.20 -8.14 -6.79
CA GLN A 160 37.40 -7.38 -8.03
C GLN A 160 38.44 -6.25 -7.88
N THR A 161 38.79 -5.85 -6.66
CA THR A 161 39.83 -4.83 -6.39
C THR A 161 41.24 -5.42 -6.28
N ARG A 162 41.40 -6.74 -6.28
CA ARG A 162 42.73 -7.41 -6.23
C ARG A 162 43.36 -7.67 -7.61
N THR A 163 42.67 -7.36 -8.71
CA THR A 163 43.20 -7.51 -10.07
C THR A 163 43.65 -6.20 -10.71
N MET A 164 43.62 -5.07 -9.98
CA MET A 164 44.07 -3.76 -10.45
C MET A 164 45.31 -3.28 -9.67
N SER A 165 46.39 -4.06 -9.75
CA SER A 165 47.73 -3.61 -9.37
C SER A 165 48.65 -3.81 -10.58
N SER A 166 48.87 -2.74 -11.33
CA SER A 166 49.63 -2.72 -12.58
C SER A 166 51.09 -2.35 -12.33
N SER A 167 52.01 -3.29 -12.59
CA SER A 167 53.46 -3.00 -12.74
C SER A 167 54.03 -3.47 -14.08
N ASN A 168 53.19 -3.75 -15.08
CA ASN A 168 53.68 -4.17 -16.40
C ASN A 168 53.02 -3.35 -17.51
N PRO A 169 53.76 -2.44 -18.18
CA PRO A 169 53.27 -1.65 -19.29
C PRO A 169 53.67 -2.34 -20.60
N ASP A 170 53.13 -3.51 -20.87
CA ASP A 170 53.23 -4.11 -22.21
C ASP A 170 52.18 -5.21 -22.34
N ILE A 171 50.96 -4.79 -22.70
CA ILE A 171 49.97 -5.51 -23.53
C ILE A 171 48.83 -4.50 -23.70
N ALA A 172 48.96 -3.67 -24.73
CA ALA A 172 47.85 -2.93 -25.28
C ALA A 172 46.93 -3.95 -25.99
N GLY A 173 45.81 -4.29 -25.35
CA GLY A 173 44.77 -5.15 -25.90
C GLY A 173 43.44 -4.41 -25.91
N ILE A 174 43.25 -3.62 -26.98
CA ILE A 174 42.04 -2.94 -27.46
C ILE A 174 40.75 -3.38 -26.74
N GLN A 175 40.22 -2.52 -25.86
CA GLN A 175 38.80 -2.49 -25.53
C GLN A 175 38.31 -1.09 -25.89
N SER A 176 37.58 -1.01 -27.00
CA SER A 176 37.02 0.23 -27.53
C SER A 176 35.98 0.76 -26.55
N ALA A 177 36.16 1.99 -26.06
CA ALA A 177 35.25 2.67 -25.15
C ALA A 177 33.85 2.93 -25.75
N ASP A 178 33.62 2.59 -27.02
CA ASP A 178 32.37 2.81 -27.74
C ASP A 178 31.29 1.73 -27.50
N ASP A 179 31.65 0.53 -27.01
CA ASP A 179 30.67 -0.55 -26.80
C ASP A 179 29.87 -0.40 -25.49
N GLU A 180 30.45 0.24 -24.47
CA GLU A 180 29.77 0.48 -23.18
C GLU A 180 28.67 1.54 -23.32
N VAL A 181 28.88 2.55 -24.17
CA VAL A 181 27.92 3.65 -24.39
C VAL A 181 26.67 3.18 -25.14
N LYS A 182 26.81 2.19 -26.05
CA LYS A 182 25.69 1.60 -26.79
C LYS A 182 24.77 0.74 -25.91
N SER A 183 25.34 0.04 -24.92
CA SER A 183 24.55 -0.73 -23.94
C SER A 183 23.68 0.16 -23.06
N ILE A 184 24.11 1.40 -22.78
CA ILE A 184 23.38 2.35 -21.93
C ILE A 184 22.21 2.99 -22.70
N MET A 185 22.33 3.19 -24.02
CA MET A 185 21.29 3.85 -24.82
C MET A 185 20.17 2.92 -25.31
N SER A 186 20.37 1.60 -25.32
CA SER A 186 19.39 0.63 -25.84
C SER A 186 18.36 0.12 -24.79
N SER A 187 18.45 0.52 -23.52
CA SER A 187 17.57 0.01 -22.45
C SER A 187 16.27 0.81 -22.26
N LYS A 188 15.92 1.70 -23.20
CA LYS A 188 14.65 2.45 -23.15
C LYS A 188 13.51 1.69 -23.83
N VAL A 189 12.54 1.31 -22.98
CA VAL A 189 11.11 1.11 -23.26
C VAL A 189 10.71 -0.21 -23.92
N SER A 190 10.27 -1.16 -23.08
CA SER A 190 9.05 -1.91 -23.33
C SER A 190 8.48 -2.41 -22.01
N GLY A 191 7.88 -1.47 -21.25
CA GLY A 191 7.08 -1.80 -20.08
C GLY A 191 5.79 -2.49 -20.53
N ARG A 192 5.60 -3.76 -20.13
CA ARG A 192 4.31 -4.42 -20.22
C ARG A 192 4.00 -5.21 -18.96
N SER A 193 2.93 -4.74 -18.31
CA SER A 193 2.04 -5.45 -17.39
C SER A 193 2.59 -5.84 -16.02
N SER A 194 2.29 -5.04 -15.00
CA SER A 194 2.37 -5.46 -13.59
C SER A 194 1.44 -4.62 -12.68
N ASN A 195 0.45 -5.31 -12.12
CA ASN A 195 -0.41 -5.02 -10.97
C ASN A 195 -1.13 -3.65 -10.85
N ARG A 196 -2.44 -3.74 -10.65
CA ARG A 196 -3.46 -2.68 -10.78
C ARG A 196 -3.43 -1.55 -9.73
N MET A 197 -2.47 -1.55 -8.80
CA MET A 197 -2.30 -0.50 -7.78
C MET A 197 -0.86 0.03 -7.71
N SER A 198 0.08 -0.50 -8.52
CA SER A 198 1.50 -0.12 -8.50
C SER A 198 1.88 1.04 -9.43
N PHE A 199 0.93 1.64 -10.16
CA PHE A 199 1.22 2.79 -11.03
C PHE A 199 0.27 3.96 -10.76
N PHE A 200 0.75 4.92 -9.97
CA PHE A 200 0.29 6.31 -10.03
C PHE A 200 1.51 7.24 -10.06
N ILE A 201 2.43 6.96 -10.97
CA ILE A 201 3.35 7.97 -11.51
C ILE A 201 3.11 8.00 -13.02
N GLU A 202 2.10 8.77 -13.44
CA GLU A 202 2.12 9.32 -14.78
C GLU A 202 3.03 10.55 -14.73
N SER A 203 4.18 10.46 -15.41
CA SER A 203 5.06 11.60 -15.65
C SER A 203 4.34 12.55 -16.60
N SER A 204 3.59 13.51 -16.08
CA SER A 204 3.19 14.68 -16.85
C SER A 204 4.38 15.64 -16.87
N ASN A 205 5.11 15.65 -17.99
CA ASN A 205 6.04 16.73 -18.32
C ASN A 205 5.25 18.05 -18.51
N ASP A 206 5.88 19.12 -18.03
CA ASP A 206 5.41 20.51 -17.96
C ASP A 206 4.66 21.06 -19.18
N THR A 207 3.54 21.75 -18.90
CA THR A 207 3.30 23.10 -19.45
C THR A 207 2.51 23.97 -18.45
N MET A 208 3.20 24.98 -17.92
CA MET A 208 2.74 26.29 -17.43
C MET A 208 1.56 26.39 -16.43
N GLY A 209 1.90 26.90 -15.23
CA GLY A 209 1.13 27.98 -14.61
C GLY A 209 0.07 27.60 -13.57
N SER A 210 0.48 27.02 -12.43
CA SER A 210 -0.31 27.16 -11.20
C SER A 210 0.57 26.95 -9.96
N THR A 211 0.75 28.00 -9.18
CA THR A 211 1.33 27.97 -7.84
C THR A 211 0.35 27.29 -6.87
N ARG A 212 0.36 25.97 -6.76
CA ARG A 212 -0.26 25.27 -5.61
C ARG A 212 0.34 23.86 -5.46
N PRO A 213 0.85 23.49 -4.27
CA PRO A 213 1.24 22.12 -4.05
C PRO A 213 -0.03 21.28 -3.88
N SER A 214 -0.56 20.72 -4.96
CA SER A 214 -1.45 19.56 -4.88
C SER A 214 -0.61 18.34 -4.51
N GLY A 215 -0.03 18.36 -3.30
CA GLY A 215 0.80 17.29 -2.78
C GLY A 215 -0.05 16.05 -2.60
N ARG A 216 0.09 15.07 -3.51
CA ARG A 216 -0.54 13.75 -3.34
C ARG A 216 -0.16 13.20 -1.98
N LYS A 217 -1.16 12.86 -1.16
CA LYS A 217 -0.95 12.31 0.18
C LYS A 217 -0.33 10.92 0.06
N HIS A 218 0.56 10.58 0.98
CA HIS A 218 1.10 9.23 1.06
C HIS A 218 0.19 8.34 1.92
N PHE A 219 -0.10 7.12 1.45
CA PHE A 219 -1.01 6.21 2.15
C PHE A 219 -0.59 5.94 3.60
N HIS A 220 0.70 5.68 3.84
CA HIS A 220 1.20 5.42 5.20
C HIS A 220 1.01 6.61 6.13
N GLU A 221 1.17 7.85 5.63
CA GLU A 221 0.97 9.06 6.44
C GLU A 221 -0.51 9.26 6.76
N GLU A 222 -1.41 9.07 5.79
CA GLU A 222 -2.84 9.22 6.02
C GLU A 222 -3.38 8.08 6.91
N LEU A 223 -2.90 6.84 6.74
CA LEU A 223 -3.28 5.73 7.60
C LEU A 223 -2.86 5.98 9.05
N ALA A 224 -1.61 6.40 9.29
CA ALA A 224 -1.14 6.72 10.64
C ALA A 224 -1.93 7.89 11.24
N LEU A 225 -2.15 8.95 10.47
CA LEU A 225 -2.97 10.07 10.89
C LEU A 225 -4.36 9.61 11.33
N GLN A 226 -5.06 8.84 10.50
CA GLN A 226 -6.41 8.36 10.81
C GLN A 226 -6.43 7.45 12.05
N MET A 227 -5.41 6.62 12.26
CA MET A 227 -5.28 5.85 13.50
C MET A 227 -5.13 6.76 14.73
N VAL A 228 -4.36 7.85 14.64
CA VAL A 228 -4.16 8.82 15.73
C VAL A 228 -5.43 9.62 16.04
N VAL A 229 -6.14 10.11 15.02
CA VAL A 229 -7.31 10.97 15.22
C VAL A 229 -8.64 10.20 15.34
N SER A 230 -8.60 8.87 15.23
CA SER A 230 -9.79 8.04 15.31
C SER A 230 -10.53 8.18 16.65
N THR A 231 -11.87 8.11 16.57
CA THR A 231 -12.72 8.10 17.78
C THR A 231 -12.45 6.86 18.61
N ASN A 232 -12.77 6.90 19.92
CA ASN A 232 -12.46 5.79 20.82
C ASN A 232 -13.04 4.45 20.35
N MET A 233 -14.27 4.44 19.84
CA MET A 233 -14.93 3.24 19.32
C MET A 233 -14.22 2.64 18.09
N VAL A 234 -13.77 3.49 17.17
CA VAL A 234 -13.04 3.08 15.97
C VAL A 234 -11.66 2.56 16.38
N ARG A 235 -10.99 3.29 17.28
CA ARG A 235 -9.68 2.94 17.83
C ARG A 235 -9.66 1.57 18.51
N GLU A 236 -10.69 1.24 19.28
CA GLU A 236 -10.82 -0.09 19.90
C GLU A 236 -10.87 -1.21 18.85
N ASN A 237 -11.63 -1.03 17.76
CA ASN A 237 -11.67 -2.00 16.66
C ASN A 237 -10.34 -2.08 15.90
N VAL A 238 -9.68 -0.94 15.69
CA VAL A 238 -8.34 -0.89 15.09
C VAL A 238 -7.36 -1.70 15.92
N PHE A 239 -7.38 -1.56 17.25
CA PHE A 239 -6.49 -2.34 18.13
C PHE A 239 -6.84 -3.82 18.21
N LYS A 240 -8.13 -4.16 18.18
CA LYS A 240 -8.57 -5.57 18.11
C LYS A 240 -8.02 -6.28 16.86
N TYR A 241 -7.88 -5.57 15.74
CA TYR A 241 -7.36 -6.11 14.48
C TYR A 241 -6.06 -5.42 14.04
N VAL A 242 -5.21 -5.03 15.00
CA VAL A 242 -4.04 -4.19 14.76
C VAL A 242 -3.04 -4.79 13.77
N TRP A 243 -2.96 -6.13 13.71
CA TRP A 243 -2.10 -6.85 12.76
C TRP A 243 -2.37 -6.42 11.31
N PHE A 244 -3.64 -6.21 10.94
CA PHE A 244 -4.04 -5.83 9.59
C PHE A 244 -3.52 -4.42 9.25
N PHE A 245 -3.77 -3.47 10.15
CA PHE A 245 -3.37 -2.07 9.95
C PHE A 245 -1.87 -1.87 10.00
N PHE A 246 -1.15 -2.56 10.89
CA PHE A 246 0.31 -2.51 10.95
C PHE A 246 0.97 -3.14 9.73
N GLU A 247 0.44 -4.25 9.22
CA GLU A 247 0.97 -4.82 7.97
C GLU A 247 0.76 -3.87 6.78
N LEU A 248 -0.42 -3.24 6.66
CA LEU A 248 -0.67 -2.22 5.62
C LEU A 248 0.28 -1.02 5.76
N LEU A 249 0.50 -0.54 6.98
CA LEU A 249 1.39 0.57 7.27
C LEU A 249 2.83 0.26 6.87
N VAL A 250 3.36 -0.89 7.29
CA VAL A 250 4.74 -1.29 6.97
C VAL A 250 4.91 -1.52 5.46
N LYS A 251 3.95 -2.16 4.79
CA LYS A 251 4.05 -2.41 3.35
C LYS A 251 3.98 -1.13 2.53
N SER A 252 3.08 -0.21 2.86
CA SER A 252 2.99 1.08 2.19
C SER A 252 4.21 1.98 2.47
N MET A 253 4.83 1.89 3.65
CA MET A 253 6.12 2.53 3.93
C MET A 253 7.25 1.95 3.05
N ALA A 254 7.32 0.63 2.92
CA ALA A 254 8.32 -0.04 2.08
C ALA A 254 8.16 0.33 0.60
N GLN A 255 6.91 0.32 0.11
CA GLN A 255 6.58 0.73 -1.24
C GLN A 255 6.96 2.19 -1.51
N TYR A 256 6.67 3.10 -0.58
CA TYR A 256 7.05 4.50 -0.69
C TYR A 256 8.57 4.70 -0.80
N VAL A 257 9.34 4.04 0.07
CA VAL A 257 10.81 4.14 0.05
C VAL A 257 11.39 3.62 -1.27
N HIS A 258 10.80 2.55 -1.83
CA HIS A 258 11.21 2.02 -3.11
C HIS A 258 10.89 2.97 -4.27
N ILE A 259 9.66 3.51 -4.32
CA ILE A 259 9.20 4.38 -5.41
C ILE A 259 9.96 5.70 -5.46
N VAL A 260 10.25 6.30 -4.30
CA VAL A 260 10.91 7.62 -4.23
C VAL A 260 12.45 7.48 -4.28
N ASP A 261 12.96 6.27 -4.55
CA ASP A 261 14.39 5.94 -4.59
C ASP A 261 15.18 6.47 -3.38
N LYS A 262 14.53 6.52 -2.21
CA LYS A 262 15.15 6.98 -0.96
C LYS A 262 16.03 5.90 -0.32
N GLN A 263 16.52 4.95 -1.12
CA GLN A 263 17.34 3.86 -0.60
C GLN A 263 18.71 4.37 -0.13
N GLU A 264 19.28 5.34 -0.85
CA GLU A 264 20.55 6.01 -0.52
C GLU A 264 20.41 7.10 0.56
N VAL A 265 19.18 7.46 0.93
CA VAL A 265 18.89 8.43 1.99
C VAL A 265 18.95 7.75 3.36
N THR A 266 19.57 8.41 4.35
CA THR A 266 19.67 7.88 5.72
C THR A 266 18.28 7.51 6.27
N ARG A 267 18.17 6.41 7.02
CA ARG A 267 16.87 5.91 7.51
C ARG A 267 16.04 6.99 8.24
N ARG A 268 16.71 7.86 9.00
CA ARG A 268 16.07 8.91 9.81
C ARG A 268 15.39 9.99 8.96
N SER A 269 15.83 10.22 7.72
CA SER A 269 15.29 11.27 6.83
C SER A 269 14.33 10.75 5.76
N ARG A 270 14.00 9.45 5.77
CA ARG A 270 13.10 8.85 4.75
C ARG A 270 11.65 9.33 4.87
N PHE A 271 11.20 9.63 6.09
CA PHE A 271 9.83 10.03 6.40
C PHE A 271 9.76 11.43 7.03
N SER A 272 8.60 12.09 6.93
CA SER A 272 8.34 13.39 7.53
C SER A 272 8.39 13.34 9.07
N ASN A 273 8.64 14.48 9.73
CA ASN A 273 8.61 14.52 11.19
C ASN A 273 7.21 14.31 11.74
N ARG A 274 6.20 14.92 11.10
CA ARG A 274 4.78 14.72 11.41
C ARG A 274 4.40 13.24 11.45
N PHE A 275 4.77 12.49 10.42
CA PHE A 275 4.53 11.05 10.40
C PHE A 275 5.23 10.31 11.55
N LYS A 276 6.47 10.67 11.89
CA LYS A 276 7.17 10.05 13.03
C LYS A 276 6.47 10.33 14.36
N ASP A 277 5.92 11.52 14.52
CA ASP A 277 5.15 11.90 15.71
C ASP A 277 3.84 11.10 15.78
N ASP A 278 3.15 10.91 14.65
CA ASP A 278 1.97 10.04 14.56
C ASP A 278 2.32 8.59 14.95
N ILE A 279 3.43 8.04 14.44
CA ILE A 279 3.91 6.70 14.81
C ILE A 279 4.23 6.61 16.31
N SER A 280 4.94 7.60 16.86
CA SER A 280 5.24 7.65 18.30
C SER A 280 3.95 7.61 19.13
N THR A 281 2.95 8.38 18.72
CA THR A 281 1.63 8.42 19.36
C THR A 281 0.95 7.05 19.31
N ILE A 282 0.90 6.40 18.14
CA ILE A 282 0.33 5.06 17.97
C ILE A 282 1.02 4.05 18.89
N VAL A 283 2.36 4.04 18.91
CA VAL A 283 3.15 3.12 19.74
C VAL A 283 2.88 3.36 21.23
N ASN A 284 2.83 4.61 21.67
CA ASN A 284 2.55 4.95 23.05
C ASN A 284 1.14 4.48 23.47
N VAL A 285 0.14 4.71 22.64
CA VAL A 285 -1.24 4.27 22.92
C VAL A 285 -1.30 2.74 22.99
N VAL A 286 -0.76 2.03 21.99
CA VAL A 286 -0.74 0.55 21.98
C VAL A 286 0.02 -0.01 23.19
N THR A 287 1.14 0.59 23.56
CA THR A 287 1.92 0.17 24.75
C THR A 287 1.11 0.36 26.03
N SER A 288 0.38 1.46 26.13
CA SER A 288 -0.48 1.77 27.28
C SER A 288 -1.65 0.79 27.38
N GLU A 289 -2.29 0.47 26.26
CA GLU A 289 -3.37 -0.52 26.19
C GLU A 289 -2.89 -1.93 26.56
N ILE A 290 -1.73 -2.36 26.06
CA ILE A 290 -1.12 -3.65 26.44
C ILE A 290 -0.81 -3.67 27.94
N GLY A 291 -0.23 -2.58 28.48
CA GLY A 291 0.03 -2.46 29.91
C GLY A 291 -1.25 -2.58 30.75
N ALA A 292 -2.33 -1.91 30.34
CA ALA A 292 -3.62 -1.98 31.00
C ALA A 292 -4.27 -3.36 30.95
N LEU A 293 -4.07 -4.12 29.86
CA LEU A 293 -4.53 -5.50 29.74
C LEU A 293 -3.77 -6.45 30.66
N LEU A 294 -2.45 -6.26 30.80
CA LEU A 294 -1.61 -7.07 31.68
C LEU A 294 -1.79 -6.75 33.16
N SER A 295 -2.21 -5.52 33.50
CA SER A 295 -2.48 -5.13 34.88
C SER A 295 -3.85 -5.56 35.41
N LYS A 296 -4.75 -6.09 34.56
CA LYS A 296 -6.05 -6.61 35.01
C LYS A 296 -5.83 -7.96 35.69
N PRO A 297 -6.21 -8.14 36.98
CA PRO A 297 -6.09 -9.44 37.63
C PRO A 297 -6.96 -10.46 36.89
N ALA A 298 -6.39 -11.65 36.66
CA ALA A 298 -7.14 -12.78 36.11
C ALA A 298 -8.34 -13.06 37.04
N LYS A 299 -9.55 -12.96 36.49
CA LYS A 299 -10.79 -13.37 37.16
C LYS A 299 -10.91 -14.89 37.17
#